data_AF-A0A2N2MR58-F1
#
_entry.id   AF-A0A2N2MR58-F1
#
_cell.length_a   1.000
_cell.length_b   1.000
_cell.length_c   1.000
_cell.angle_alpha   90.00
_cell.angle_beta   90.00
_cell.angle_gamma   90.00
#
_symmetry.space_group_name_H-M   'P 1'
#
loop_
_entity.id
_entity.type
_entity.pdbx_description
1 polymer ?
#
loop_
_entity_poly.entity_id
_entity_poly.type
_entity_poly.pdbx_seq_one_letter_code
_entity_poly.pdbx_strand_id
1 'polypeptide(L)'
;MPDKDKIKKVATNLLIAFVLITIGFSLGKHSVLNRMTADAAAISTSNSSLHDLKKAVKIFYMHSTFRCVTCNDVEARTLELIDKEFAELKQSQKLLWQEVNFQENEALAKLFEVVASCVVVAVVENGQVVDFVRLDETWTLLEKPEEFNAYIRTAINNALNKISGE
;
A
#
# COMPACT_ATOMS: atom_id res chain seq x y z
N MET A 1 -36.75 -36.78 -36.54
CA MET A 1 -35.35 -36.32 -36.63
C MET A 1 -35.36 -34.80 -36.54
N PRO A 2 -34.89 -34.17 -35.44
CA PRO A 2 -34.96 -32.71 -35.33
C PRO A 2 -34.00 -32.05 -36.32
N ASP A 3 -34.51 -31.03 -37.00
CA ASP A 3 -33.88 -30.31 -38.09
C ASP A 3 -32.58 -29.60 -37.62
N LYS A 4 -31.44 -29.96 -38.22
CA LYS A 4 -30.11 -29.50 -37.79
C LYS A 4 -29.95 -27.97 -37.86
N ASP A 5 -30.68 -27.32 -38.76
CA ASP A 5 -30.61 -25.87 -38.94
C ASP A 5 -31.43 -25.13 -37.88
N LYS A 6 -32.56 -25.73 -37.44
CA LYS A 6 -33.27 -25.25 -36.24
C LYS A 6 -32.41 -25.36 -34.98
N ILE A 7 -31.67 -26.45 -34.81
CA ILE A 7 -30.80 -26.66 -33.65
C ILE A 7 -29.68 -25.61 -33.61
N LYS A 8 -29.02 -25.34 -34.74
CA LYS A 8 -27.98 -24.31 -34.83
C LYS A 8 -28.52 -22.92 -34.51
N LYS A 9 -29.73 -22.60 -34.99
CA LYS A 9 -30.37 -21.30 -34.74
C LYS A 9 -30.75 -21.12 -33.27
N VAL A 10 -31.24 -22.17 -32.63
CA VAL A 10 -31.54 -22.17 -31.18
C VAL A 10 -30.26 -22.01 -30.36
N ALA A 11 -29.19 -22.75 -30.68
CA ALA A 11 -27.91 -22.65 -29.99
C ALA A 11 -27.28 -21.25 -30.14
N THR A 12 -27.37 -20.66 -31.33
CA THR A 12 -26.88 -19.31 -31.62
C THR A 12 -27.64 -18.26 -30.81
N ASN A 13 -28.98 -18.34 -30.78
CA ASN A 13 -29.79 -17.43 -29.97
C ASN A 13 -29.52 -17.58 -28.47
N LEU A 14 -29.26 -18.80 -28.00
CA LEU A 14 -28.96 -19.06 -26.59
C LEU A 14 -27.58 -18.51 -26.19
N LEU A 15 -26.58 -18.63 -27.07
CA LEU A 15 -25.26 -18.01 -26.88
C LEU A 15 -25.33 -16.48 -26.85
N ILE A 16 -26.10 -15.87 -27.76
CA ILE A 16 -26.29 -14.41 -27.79
C ILE A 16 -26.98 -13.93 -26.50
N ALA A 17 -28.01 -14.65 -26.03
CA ALA A 17 -28.67 -14.33 -24.77
C ALA A 17 -27.70 -14.42 -23.58
N PHE A 18 -26.85 -15.45 -23.53
CA PHE A 18 -25.85 -15.61 -22.48
C PHE A 18 -24.82 -14.46 -22.47
N VAL A 19 -24.33 -14.06 -23.65
CA VAL A 19 -23.41 -12.93 -23.79
C VAL A 19 -24.08 -11.62 -23.34
N LEU A 20 -25.34 -11.37 -23.73
CA LEU A 20 -26.08 -10.18 -23.30
C LEU A 20 -26.36 -10.14 -21.80
N ILE A 21 -26.65 -11.29 -21.18
CA ILE A 21 -26.82 -11.40 -19.72
C ILE A 21 -25.49 -11.14 -18.99
N THR A 22 -24.37 -11.62 -19.54
CA THR A 22 -23.03 -11.41 -18.95
C THR A 22 -22.61 -9.94 -19.04
N ILE A 23 -22.83 -9.30 -20.19
CA ILE A 23 -22.58 -7.87 -20.38
C ILE A 23 -23.53 -7.03 -19.51
N GLY A 24 -24.80 -7.43 -19.39
CA GLY A 24 -25.78 -6.78 -18.51
C GLY A 24 -25.41 -6.88 -17.03
N PHE A 25 -24.91 -8.03 -16.57
CA PHE A 25 -24.43 -8.21 -15.20
C PHE A 25 -23.15 -7.42 -14.91
N SER A 26 -22.25 -7.31 -15.91
CA SER A 26 -21.03 -6.50 -15.81
C SER A 26 -21.31 -4.99 -15.77
N LEU A 27 -22.29 -4.50 -16.54
CA LEU A 27 -22.73 -3.10 -16.51
C LEU A 27 -23.58 -2.74 -15.27
N GLY A 28 -24.36 -3.69 -14.75
CA GLY A 28 -25.18 -3.52 -13.55
C GLY A 28 -24.35 -3.33 -12.28
N LYS A 29 -23.17 -3.97 -12.18
CA LYS A 29 -22.25 -3.80 -11.05
C LYS A 29 -21.55 -2.42 -11.04
N HIS A 30 -21.48 -1.73 -12.19
CA HIS A 30 -20.93 -0.37 -12.28
C HIS A 30 -21.96 0.75 -12.02
N SER A 31 -23.26 0.46 -12.13
CA SER A 31 -24.32 1.48 -11.95
C SER A 31 -24.76 1.68 -10.50
N VAL A 32 -24.49 0.71 -9.62
CA VAL A 32 -24.66 0.86 -8.16
C VAL A 32 -23.52 1.67 -7.55
N LEU A 33 -22.31 1.61 -8.13
CA LEU A 33 -21.19 2.47 -7.73
C LEU A 33 -21.48 3.95 -8.02
N ASN A 34 -22.22 4.24 -9.08
CA ASN A 34 -22.56 5.62 -9.48
C ASN A 34 -23.83 6.18 -8.82
N ARG A 35 -24.49 5.44 -7.91
CA ARG A 35 -25.56 5.99 -7.06
C ARG A 35 -25.04 6.48 -5.70
N MET A 36 -23.81 6.13 -5.31
CA MET A 36 -23.12 6.77 -4.19
C MET A 36 -22.49 8.12 -4.58
N THR A 37 -22.32 8.40 -5.88
CA THR A 37 -21.77 9.67 -6.38
C THR A 37 -22.84 10.77 -6.57
N ALA A 38 -24.13 10.43 -6.54
CA ALA A 38 -25.20 11.43 -6.66
C ALA A 38 -25.54 12.14 -5.33
N ASP A 39 -25.36 11.49 -4.18
CA ASP A 39 -25.38 12.17 -2.87
C ASP A 39 -24.06 12.91 -2.57
N ALA A 40 -22.96 12.53 -3.24
CA ALA A 40 -21.68 13.26 -3.16
C ALA A 40 -21.65 14.57 -3.96
N ALA A 41 -22.55 14.74 -4.94
CA ALA A 41 -22.64 15.96 -5.73
C ALA A 41 -23.29 17.15 -4.99
N ALA A 42 -24.01 16.91 -3.88
CA ALA A 42 -24.49 17.97 -2.98
C ALA A 42 -23.50 18.29 -1.83
N ILE A 43 -22.42 17.50 -1.69
CA ILE A 43 -21.30 17.73 -0.75
C ILE A 43 -20.10 18.34 -1.49
N SER A 44 -20.20 18.58 -2.80
CA SER A 44 -19.10 19.08 -3.64
C SER A 44 -18.94 20.61 -3.65
N THR A 45 -19.61 21.35 -2.75
CA THR A 45 -19.42 22.81 -2.59
C THR A 45 -18.75 23.19 -1.26
N SER A 46 -18.05 22.25 -0.63
CA SER A 46 -17.20 22.51 0.54
C SER A 46 -16.00 21.56 0.55
N ASN A 47 -15.07 21.73 -0.39
CA ASN A 47 -13.62 21.47 -0.22
C ASN A 47 -12.86 21.57 -1.55
N SER A 48 -13.05 22.68 -2.28
CA SER A 48 -11.97 23.20 -3.13
C SER A 48 -10.95 23.91 -2.26
N SER A 49 -10.27 23.14 -1.42
CA SER A 49 -8.84 23.33 -1.17
C SER A 49 -8.17 22.24 -1.98
N LEU A 50 -7.88 22.59 -3.24
CA LEU A 50 -6.80 22.08 -4.07
C LEU A 50 -5.98 20.96 -3.40
N HIS A 51 -6.00 19.77 -3.99
CA HIS A 51 -4.92 18.78 -3.97
C HIS A 51 -3.71 19.17 -3.11
N ASP A 52 -3.85 19.01 -1.80
CA ASP A 52 -2.70 18.90 -0.92
C ASP A 52 -2.10 17.56 -1.31
N LEU A 53 -1.02 17.60 -2.11
CA LEU A 53 -0.23 16.41 -2.41
C LEU A 53 0.16 15.83 -1.06
N LYS A 54 -0.58 14.81 -0.58
CA LYS A 54 -0.29 14.15 0.69
C LYS A 54 0.97 13.33 0.49
N LYS A 55 2.11 14.03 0.56
CA LYS A 55 3.44 13.46 0.67
C LYS A 55 3.63 13.04 2.12
N ALA A 56 4.01 11.80 2.34
CA ALA A 56 4.29 11.25 3.66
C ALA A 56 5.46 10.28 3.57
N VAL A 57 6.18 10.10 4.67
CA VAL A 57 7.14 9.02 4.82
C VAL A 57 6.41 7.84 5.45
N LYS A 58 6.50 6.66 4.83
CA LYS A 58 5.95 5.42 5.37
C LYS A 58 7.07 4.43 5.64
N ILE A 59 7.16 4.02 6.89
CA ILE A 59 8.13 3.05 7.37
C ILE A 59 7.43 1.70 7.46
N PHE A 60 7.97 0.73 6.75
CA PHE A 60 7.51 -0.65 6.78
C PHE A 60 8.51 -1.50 7.55
N TYR A 61 8.01 -2.28 8.51
CA TYR A 61 8.74 -3.43 9.00
C TYR A 61 8.27 -4.67 8.24
N MET A 62 9.09 -5.11 7.29
CA MET A 62 8.82 -6.30 6.48
C MET A 62 9.33 -7.51 7.24
N HIS A 63 8.46 -8.48 7.53
CA HIS A 63 8.83 -9.68 8.27
C HIS A 63 8.28 -10.95 7.61
N SER A 64 8.89 -12.09 7.89
CA SER A 64 8.32 -13.40 7.56
C SER A 64 7.28 -13.84 8.58
N THR A 65 6.44 -14.83 8.24
CA THR A 65 5.48 -15.46 9.15
C THR A 65 6.17 -15.97 10.42
N PHE A 66 7.35 -16.57 10.26
CA PHE A 66 8.19 -16.93 11.40
C PHE A 66 9.07 -15.75 11.80
N ARG A 67 8.90 -15.23 13.03
CA ARG A 67 9.72 -14.15 13.58
C ARG A 67 10.65 -14.69 14.67
N CYS A 68 11.96 -14.48 14.53
CA CYS A 68 12.93 -14.81 15.57
C CYS A 68 13.10 -13.65 16.57
N VAL A 69 13.87 -13.88 17.64
CA VAL A 69 14.15 -12.86 18.67
C VAL A 69 14.76 -11.60 18.04
N THR A 70 15.74 -11.77 17.16
CA THR A 70 16.39 -10.69 16.41
C THR A 70 15.40 -9.87 15.58
N CYS A 71 14.43 -10.52 14.91
CA CYS A 71 13.36 -9.84 14.19
C CYS A 71 12.55 -8.94 15.14
N ASN A 72 12.13 -9.48 16.28
CA ASN A 72 11.33 -8.71 17.24
C ASN A 72 12.14 -7.55 17.83
N ASP A 73 13.44 -7.73 18.05
CA ASP A 73 14.33 -6.68 18.56
C ASP A 73 14.51 -5.54 17.56
N VAL A 74 14.67 -5.83 16.26
CA VAL A 74 14.73 -4.80 15.21
C VAL A 74 13.44 -3.98 15.18
N GLU A 75 12.29 -4.67 15.20
CA GLU A 75 10.97 -4.03 15.21
C GLU A 75 10.81 -3.10 16.41
N ALA A 76 11.07 -3.61 17.62
CA ALA A 76 10.89 -2.88 18.86
C ALA A 76 11.81 -1.65 18.93
N ARG A 77 13.09 -1.79 18.57
CA ARG A 77 14.06 -0.67 18.58
C ARG A 77 13.72 0.40 17.55
N THR A 78 13.25 -0.02 16.38
CA THR A 78 12.81 0.91 15.34
C THR A 78 11.59 1.72 15.82
N LEU A 79 10.62 1.04 16.42
CA LEU A 79 9.44 1.69 17.01
C LEU A 79 9.82 2.64 18.14
N GLU A 80 10.71 2.23 19.05
CA GLU A 80 11.20 3.07 20.14
C GLU A 80 11.84 4.37 19.61
N LEU A 81 12.68 4.27 18.57
CA LEU A 81 13.28 5.44 17.94
C LEU A 81 12.21 6.37 17.33
N ILE A 82 11.24 5.80 16.59
CA ILE A 82 10.15 6.57 15.97
C ILE A 82 9.32 7.29 17.03
N ASP A 83 8.95 6.58 18.10
CA ASP A 83 8.11 7.14 19.16
C ASP A 83 8.86 8.17 20.01
N LYS A 84 10.19 8.05 20.13
CA LYS A 84 11.02 9.01 20.87
C LYS A 84 11.30 10.28 20.07
N GLU A 85 11.61 10.16 18.79
CA GLU A 85 12.17 11.28 18.00
C GLU A 85 11.24 11.80 16.91
N PHE A 86 10.25 11.02 16.50
CA PHE A 86 9.36 11.33 15.38
C PHE A 86 7.87 11.31 15.78
N ALA A 87 7.56 11.35 17.09
CA ALA A 87 6.18 11.31 17.60
C ALA A 87 5.27 12.39 17.00
N GLU A 88 5.76 13.62 16.88
CA GLU A 88 4.99 14.74 16.31
C GLU A 88 4.65 14.51 14.83
N LEU A 89 5.59 13.93 14.07
CA LEU A 89 5.39 13.58 12.66
C LEU A 89 4.43 12.40 12.50
N LYS A 90 4.45 11.46 13.44
CA LYS A 90 3.48 10.35 13.52
C LYS A 90 2.08 10.85 13.84
N GLN A 91 1.95 11.77 14.80
CA GLN A 91 0.68 12.41 15.16
C GLN A 91 0.10 13.24 14.02
N SER A 92 0.95 13.97 13.29
CA SER A 92 0.54 14.78 12.13
C SER A 92 0.37 13.98 10.83
N GLN A 93 0.51 12.65 10.87
CA GLN A 93 0.38 11.75 9.71
C GLN A 93 1.39 12.03 8.58
N LYS A 94 2.48 12.74 8.87
CA LYS A 94 3.62 12.93 7.95
C LYS A 94 4.57 11.74 7.96
N LEU A 95 4.58 10.98 9.05
CA LEU A 95 5.32 9.73 9.21
C LEU A 95 4.35 8.61 9.60
N LEU A 96 4.32 7.54 8.83
CA LEU A 96 3.42 6.41 9.01
C LEU A 96 4.24 5.15 9.32
N TRP A 97 3.73 4.31 10.21
CA TRP A 97 4.33 3.00 10.53
C TRP A 97 3.40 1.88 10.10
N GLN A 98 3.96 0.82 9.53
CA GLN A 98 3.23 -0.41 9.22
C GLN A 98 4.12 -1.64 9.34
N GLU A 99 3.64 -2.68 9.99
CA GLU A 99 4.23 -4.02 9.89
C GLU A 99 3.58 -4.80 8.72
N VAL A 100 4.37 -5.59 8.00
CA VAL A 100 3.90 -6.35 6.84
C VAL A 100 4.54 -7.73 6.81
N ASN A 101 3.70 -8.76 6.78
CA ASN A 101 4.13 -10.09 6.41
C ASN A 101 4.42 -10.14 4.90
N PHE A 102 5.70 -10.16 4.52
CA PHE A 102 6.07 -10.14 3.10
C PHE A 102 5.74 -11.44 2.38
N GLN A 103 5.50 -12.54 3.10
CA GLN A 103 5.08 -13.82 2.51
C GLN A 103 3.59 -13.82 2.15
N GLU A 104 2.80 -12.97 2.79
CA GLU A 104 1.36 -12.80 2.48
C GLU A 104 1.13 -11.62 1.53
N ASN A 105 2.03 -10.63 1.52
CA ASN A 105 1.95 -9.45 0.67
C ASN A 105 3.02 -9.47 -0.44
N GLU A 106 2.84 -10.39 -1.41
CA GLU A 106 3.76 -10.57 -2.53
C GLU A 106 3.99 -9.28 -3.34
N ALA A 107 2.96 -8.43 -3.46
CA ALA A 107 3.05 -7.18 -4.20
C ALA A 107 4.06 -6.21 -3.56
N LEU A 108 3.99 -6.01 -2.24
CA LEU A 108 4.97 -5.18 -1.52
C LEU A 108 6.34 -5.85 -1.45
N ALA A 109 6.40 -7.17 -1.26
CA ALA A 109 7.65 -7.90 -1.26
C ALA A 109 8.41 -7.73 -2.58
N LYS A 110 7.69 -7.82 -3.71
CA LYS A 110 8.27 -7.59 -5.04
C LYS A 110 8.65 -6.14 -5.27
N LEU A 111 7.82 -5.18 -4.84
CA LEU A 111 8.10 -3.74 -4.98
C LEU A 111 9.41 -3.35 -4.29
N PHE A 112 9.65 -3.86 -3.08
CA PHE A 112 10.82 -3.55 -2.25
C PHE A 112 11.95 -4.57 -2.39
N GLU A 113 11.81 -5.55 -3.27
CA GLU A 113 12.75 -6.66 -3.48
C GLU A 113 13.14 -7.36 -2.16
N VAL A 114 12.15 -7.59 -1.29
CA VAL A 114 12.35 -8.16 0.04
C VAL A 114 12.44 -9.67 -0.05
N VAL A 115 13.56 -10.21 0.43
CA VAL A 115 13.80 -11.66 0.54
C VAL A 115 14.01 -12.13 1.99
N ALA A 116 14.17 -11.18 2.93
CA ALA A 116 14.37 -11.42 4.35
C ALA A 116 13.78 -10.24 5.16
N SER A 117 13.57 -10.44 6.47
CA SER A 117 13.01 -9.39 7.32
C SER A 117 13.90 -8.14 7.36
N CYS A 118 13.32 -6.97 7.14
CA CYS A 118 14.05 -5.69 7.08
C CYS A 118 13.13 -4.50 7.32
N VAL A 119 13.72 -3.34 7.63
CA VAL A 119 13.01 -2.06 7.64
C VAL A 119 13.10 -1.42 6.25
N VAL A 120 11.99 -0.88 5.74
CA VAL A 120 11.95 -0.09 4.51
C VAL A 120 11.42 1.30 4.85
N VAL A 121 12.12 2.35 4.42
CA VAL A 121 11.65 3.73 4.52
C VAL A 121 11.25 4.19 3.13
N ALA A 122 9.96 4.45 2.93
CA ALA A 122 9.39 4.84 1.64
C ALA A 122 8.85 6.26 1.68
N VAL A 123 8.98 6.98 0.56
CA VAL A 123 8.25 8.21 0.28
C VAL A 123 6.97 7.83 -0.45
N VAL A 124 5.84 8.27 0.10
CA VAL A 124 4.52 8.04 -0.46
C VAL A 124 3.95 9.37 -0.92
N GLU A 125 3.49 9.42 -2.16
CA GLU A 125 2.78 10.56 -2.73
C GLU A 125 1.47 10.08 -3.34
N ASN A 126 0.35 10.71 -2.93
CA ASN A 126 -0.99 10.34 -3.40
C ASN A 126 -1.30 8.84 -3.24
N GLY A 127 -0.81 8.23 -2.15
CA GLY A 127 -1.00 6.81 -1.84
C GLY A 127 -0.11 5.84 -2.61
N GLN A 128 0.80 6.32 -3.45
CA GLN A 128 1.75 5.51 -4.21
C GLN A 128 3.17 5.71 -3.69
N VAL A 129 3.95 4.63 -3.63
CA VAL A 129 5.37 4.72 -3.31
C VAL A 129 6.10 5.33 -4.52
N VAL A 130 6.77 6.46 -4.32
CA VAL A 130 7.54 7.15 -5.36
C VAL A 130 9.05 6.97 -5.19
N ASP A 131 9.50 6.64 -3.98
CA ASP A 131 10.90 6.38 -3.66
C ASP A 131 10.99 5.52 -2.38
N PHE A 132 12.07 4.76 -2.21
CA PHE A 132 12.29 3.98 -0.99
C PHE A 132 13.77 3.62 -0.79
N VAL A 133 14.10 3.28 0.44
CA VAL A 133 15.37 2.66 0.81
C VAL A 133 15.11 1.47 1.73
N ARG A 134 15.80 0.36 1.48
CA ARG A 134 15.79 -0.82 2.33
C ARG A 134 16.98 -0.77 3.28
N LEU A 135 16.73 -1.04 4.56
CA LEU A 135 17.71 -0.99 5.64
C LEU A 135 18.17 -2.40 6.00
N ASP A 136 18.91 -3.00 5.07
CA ASP A 136 19.38 -4.39 5.15
C ASP A 136 20.43 -4.61 6.24
N GLU A 137 21.04 -3.58 6.80
CA GLU A 137 22.12 -3.70 7.81
C GLU A 137 21.60 -3.66 9.26
N THR A 138 20.28 -3.53 9.46
CA THR A 138 19.65 -3.36 10.78
C THR A 138 20.01 -4.48 11.77
N TRP A 139 20.11 -5.73 11.33
CA TRP A 139 20.49 -6.86 12.16
C TRP A 139 21.97 -6.82 12.59
N THR A 140 22.87 -6.38 11.71
CA THR A 140 24.31 -6.22 12.00
C THR A 140 24.56 -5.13 13.04
N LEU A 141 23.68 -4.13 13.10
CA LEU A 141 23.80 -2.98 14.00
C LEU A 141 23.09 -3.18 15.36
N LEU A 142 22.41 -4.31 15.60
CA LEU A 142 21.62 -4.52 16.83
C LEU A 142 22.43 -4.42 18.13
N GLU A 143 23.67 -4.88 18.12
CA GLU A 143 24.58 -4.80 19.27
C GLU A 143 25.17 -3.39 19.47
N LYS A 144 24.85 -2.47 18.56
CA LYS A 144 25.38 -1.11 18.50
C LYS A 144 24.24 -0.09 18.45
N PRO A 145 23.55 0.16 19.58
CA PRO A 145 22.31 0.91 19.61
C PRO A 145 22.42 2.32 19.00
N GLU A 146 23.54 3.01 19.21
CA GLU A 146 23.75 4.34 18.63
C GLU A 146 23.94 4.30 17.10
N GLU A 147 24.69 3.32 16.57
CA GLU A 147 24.86 3.14 15.12
C GLU A 147 23.53 2.72 14.47
N PHE A 148 22.77 1.82 15.10
CA PHE A 148 21.44 1.42 14.67
C PHE A 148 20.49 2.63 14.58
N ASN A 149 20.42 3.42 15.65
CA ASN A 149 19.56 4.60 15.70
C ASN A 149 19.98 5.64 14.66
N ALA A 150 21.28 5.88 14.49
CA ALA A 150 21.80 6.79 13.48
C ALA A 150 21.45 6.33 12.05
N TYR A 151 21.56 5.03 11.77
CA TYR A 151 21.25 4.46 10.47
C TYR A 151 19.79 4.67 10.09
N ILE A 152 18.85 4.32 10.98
CA ILE A 152 17.41 4.50 10.73
C ILE A 152 17.04 5.99 10.68
N ARG A 153 17.52 6.79 11.64
CA ARG A 153 17.26 8.24 11.70
C ARG A 153 17.70 8.93 10.41
N THR A 154 18.87 8.57 9.88
CA THR A 154 19.39 9.13 8.62
C THR A 154 18.47 8.81 7.45
N ALA A 155 18.02 7.56 7.34
CA ALA A 155 17.09 7.15 6.29
C ALA A 155 15.75 7.90 6.37
N ILE A 156 15.19 8.05 7.57
CA ILE A 156 13.95 8.79 7.80
C ILE A 156 14.13 10.27 7.45
N ASN A 157 15.18 10.92 7.94
CA ASN A 157 15.45 12.33 7.66
C ASN A 157 15.65 12.60 6.16
N ASN A 158 16.36 11.71 5.47
CA ASN A 158 16.52 11.81 4.03
C ASN A 158 15.18 11.74 3.29
N ALA A 159 14.28 10.83 3.71
CA ALA A 159 12.93 10.75 3.16
C ALA A 159 12.07 11.97 3.51
N LEU A 160 12.19 12.49 4.73
CA LEU A 160 11.48 13.70 5.17
C LEU A 160 11.91 14.94 4.38
N ASN A 161 13.21 15.06 4.09
CA ASN A 161 13.73 16.16 3.27
C ASN A 161 13.13 16.14 1.85
N LYS A 162 12.98 14.95 1.25
CA LYS A 162 12.37 14.79 -0.09
C LYS A 162 10.90 15.22 -0.14
N ILE A 163 10.17 15.12 0.97
CA ILE A 163 8.77 15.58 1.03
C ILE A 163 8.63 17.04 1.46
N SER A 164 9.65 17.62 2.10
CA SER A 164 9.63 18.98 2.64
C SER A 164 10.22 20.01 1.68
N GLY A 165 11.01 19.58 0.69
CA GLY A 165 11.62 20.43 -0.33
C GLY A 165 11.61 19.76 -1.70
N GLU A 166 10.85 20.34 -2.61
CA GLU A 166 11.03 20.26 -4.06
C GLU A 166 11.31 21.68 -4.55
#